data_AF-A0A7C7XDM8-F1
#
_entry.id   AF-A0A7C7XDM8-F1
#
_cell.length_a   1.000
_cell.length_b   1.000
_cell.length_c   1.000
_cell.angle_alpha   90.00
_cell.angle_beta   90.00
_cell.angle_gamma   90.00
#
_symmetry.space_group_name_H-M   'P 1'
#
loop_
_entity.id
_entity.type
_entity.pdbx_description
1 polymer ?
#
loop_
_entity_poly.entity_id
_entity_poly.type
_entity_poly.pdbx_seq_one_letter_code
_entity_poly.pdbx_strand_id
1 'polypeptide(L)'
;ADGPGWTDARIAEAFDCRTKTVENIRQRLVRDGFESALNGKQRESPPRAKLLDGDQEAKLIAMRLGSPPKGFANWTLRLLAQRVVQLEIVDSISPETVRKTLKKTTSRRGKFSTG
;
A
#
# COMPACT_ATOMS: atom_id res chain seq x y z
N ALA A 1 5.18 13.01 -38.28
CA ALA A 1 5.60 12.01 -37.27
C ALA A 1 5.41 10.67 -37.94
N ASP A 2 6.44 10.24 -38.66
CA ASP A 2 6.31 9.22 -39.69
C ASP A 2 7.07 7.98 -39.23
N GLY A 3 6.47 7.33 -38.24
CA GLY A 3 6.88 5.99 -37.84
C GLY A 3 6.49 4.97 -38.91
N PRO A 4 7.05 3.76 -38.87
CA PRO A 4 6.93 2.77 -39.94
C PRO A 4 5.52 2.13 -40.09
N GLY A 5 4.49 2.68 -39.42
CA GLY A 5 3.10 2.23 -39.56
C GLY A 5 2.87 0.76 -39.21
N TRP A 6 3.64 0.20 -38.26
CA TRP A 6 3.56 -1.22 -37.92
C TRP A 6 2.19 -1.62 -37.37
N THR A 7 1.76 -2.82 -37.74
CA THR A 7 0.57 -3.45 -37.16
C THR A 7 0.83 -3.87 -35.71
N ASP A 8 -0.24 -3.95 -34.90
CA ASP A 8 -0.15 -4.39 -33.51
C ASP A 8 0.53 -5.78 -33.39
N ALA A 9 0.34 -6.66 -34.38
CA ALA A 9 0.99 -7.98 -34.45
C ALA A 9 2.51 -7.90 -34.64
N ARG A 10 2.99 -7.03 -35.53
CA ARG A 10 4.43 -6.83 -35.78
C ARG A 10 5.14 -6.18 -34.59
N ILE A 11 4.46 -5.24 -33.93
CA ILE A 11 4.94 -4.66 -32.67
C ILE A 11 5.03 -5.75 -31.61
N ALA A 12 3.99 -6.56 -31.47
CA ALA A 12 3.95 -7.63 -30.47
C ALA A 12 5.08 -8.66 -30.65
N GLU A 13 5.37 -9.05 -31.89
CA GLU A 13 6.51 -9.92 -32.24
C GLU A 13 7.85 -9.27 -31.88
N ALA A 14 8.05 -8.00 -32.23
CA ALA A 14 9.30 -7.29 -31.95
C ALA A 14 9.59 -7.11 -30.45
N PHE A 15 8.56 -7.05 -29.61
CA PHE A 15 8.67 -6.84 -28.16
C PHE A 15 8.34 -8.10 -27.33
N ASP A 16 8.24 -9.28 -27.97
CA ASP A 16 7.91 -10.57 -27.34
C ASP A 16 6.74 -10.48 -26.34
N CYS A 17 5.63 -9.91 -26.80
CA CYS A 17 4.44 -9.74 -25.98
C CYS A 17 3.19 -10.19 -26.72
N ARG A 18 2.07 -10.30 -25.99
CA ARG A 18 0.79 -10.59 -26.62
C ARG A 18 0.33 -9.39 -27.44
N THR A 19 -0.24 -9.60 -28.61
CA THR A 19 -0.90 -8.55 -29.42
C THR A 19 -1.88 -7.72 -28.60
N LYS A 20 -2.58 -8.37 -27.65
CA LYS A 20 -3.50 -7.71 -26.74
C LYS A 20 -2.85 -6.63 -25.87
N THR A 21 -1.58 -6.79 -25.51
CA THR A 21 -0.82 -5.79 -24.75
C THR A 21 -0.65 -4.52 -25.57
N VAL A 22 -0.27 -4.65 -26.85
CA VAL A 22 -0.10 -3.51 -27.77
C VAL A 22 -1.43 -2.79 -28.00
N GLU A 23 -2.51 -3.54 -28.27
CA GLU A 23 -3.86 -2.99 -28.41
C GLU A 23 -4.28 -2.18 -27.18
N ASN A 24 -4.07 -2.73 -25.99
CA ASN A 24 -4.44 -2.09 -24.73
C ASN A 24 -3.63 -0.80 -24.49
N ILE A 25 -2.32 -0.81 -24.76
CA ILE A 25 -1.46 0.38 -24.61
C ILE A 25 -1.87 1.46 -25.61
N ARG A 26 -2.11 1.10 -26.88
CA ARG A 26 -2.58 2.03 -27.91
C ARG A 26 -3.93 2.64 -27.54
N GLN A 27 -4.88 1.81 -27.14
CA GLN A 27 -6.19 2.27 -26.67
C GLN A 27 -6.07 3.22 -25.48
N ARG A 28 -5.20 2.89 -24.54
CA ARG A 28 -4.96 3.70 -23.34
C ARG A 28 -4.29 5.03 -23.64
N LEU A 29 -3.33 5.05 -24.56
CA LEU A 29 -2.68 6.29 -25.02
C LEU A 29 -3.72 7.27 -25.57
N VAL A 30 -4.66 6.78 -26.39
CA VAL A 30 -5.71 7.62 -26.99
C VAL A 30 -6.75 8.06 -25.98
N ARG A 31 -7.13 7.20 -25.02
CA ARG A 31 -8.20 7.49 -24.05
C ARG A 31 -7.74 8.30 -22.84
N ASP A 32 -6.58 7.96 -22.28
CA ASP A 32 -6.11 8.43 -20.98
C ASP A 32 -4.82 9.27 -21.07
N GLY A 33 -4.23 9.39 -22.26
CA GLY A 33 -3.00 10.14 -22.50
C GLY A 33 -1.71 9.35 -22.22
N PHE A 34 -0.58 9.99 -22.58
CA PHE A 34 0.75 9.39 -22.53
C PHE A 34 1.18 8.96 -21.11
N GLU A 35 1.03 9.85 -20.13
CA GLU A 35 1.44 9.57 -18.74
C GLU A 35 0.70 8.37 -18.15
N SER A 36 -0.60 8.24 -18.43
CA SER A 36 -1.39 7.10 -18.00
C SER A 36 -0.93 5.82 -18.70
N ALA A 37 -0.74 5.88 -20.03
CA ALA A 37 -0.31 4.73 -20.82
C ALA A 37 1.05 4.17 -20.37
N LEU A 38 1.99 5.06 -20.04
CA LEU A 38 3.32 4.69 -19.60
C LEU A 38 3.35 4.19 -18.15
N ASN A 39 2.76 4.94 -17.22
CA ASN A 39 2.96 4.70 -15.78
C ASN A 39 1.92 3.76 -15.16
N GLY A 40 0.86 3.41 -15.89
CA GLY A 40 -0.24 2.70 -15.28
C GLY A 40 -1.21 3.65 -14.56
N LYS A 41 -2.38 3.12 -14.14
CA LYS A 41 -3.42 3.97 -13.55
C LYS A 41 -3.05 4.07 -12.09
N GLN A 42 -2.72 5.27 -11.63
CA GLN A 42 -2.46 5.47 -10.21
C GLN A 42 -3.73 5.10 -9.45
N ARG A 43 -3.60 4.18 -8.50
CA ARG A 43 -4.71 3.79 -7.65
C ARG A 43 -4.94 4.90 -6.62
N GLU A 44 -6.16 5.38 -6.53
CA GLU A 44 -6.55 6.37 -5.51
C GLU A 44 -6.47 5.77 -4.10
N SER A 45 -6.77 4.47 -3.98
CA SER A 45 -6.76 3.75 -2.71
C SER A 45 -5.94 2.46 -2.78
N PRO A 46 -5.38 2.01 -1.65
CA PRO A 46 -4.72 0.72 -1.56
C PRO A 46 -5.70 -0.43 -1.91
N PRO A 47 -5.23 -1.51 -2.54
CA PRO A 47 -6.08 -2.65 -2.92
C PRO A 47 -6.71 -3.38 -1.71
N ARG A 48 -6.22 -3.16 -0.50
CA ARG A 48 -6.84 -3.64 0.74
C ARG A 48 -7.06 -2.45 1.66
N ALA A 49 -8.31 -2.25 2.09
CA ALA A 49 -8.65 -1.28 3.11
C ALA A 49 -7.83 -1.54 4.38
N LYS A 50 -7.43 -0.46 5.06
CA LYS A 50 -6.81 -0.60 6.39
C LYS A 50 -7.87 -1.13 7.36
N LEU A 51 -7.45 -2.03 8.23
CA LEU A 51 -8.31 -2.52 9.33
C LEU A 51 -8.50 -1.45 10.41
N LEU A 52 -7.47 -0.63 10.65
CA LEU A 52 -7.52 0.47 11.60
C LEU A 52 -7.69 1.79 10.85
N ASP A 53 -8.65 2.60 11.30
CA ASP A 53 -8.76 4.01 10.90
C ASP A 53 -7.72 4.88 11.63
N GLY A 54 -7.69 6.18 11.29
CA GLY A 54 -6.72 7.12 11.87
C GLY A 54 -6.84 7.28 13.39
N ASP A 55 -8.05 7.27 13.93
CA ASP A 55 -8.32 7.48 15.36
C ASP A 55 -7.97 6.22 16.16
N GLN A 56 -8.28 5.04 15.62
CA GLN A 56 -7.90 3.75 16.16
C GLN A 56 -6.37 3.56 16.14
N GLU A 57 -5.69 3.97 15.06
CA GLU A 57 -4.22 4.01 15.00
C GLU A 57 -3.65 4.92 16.10
N ALA A 58 -4.21 6.12 16.29
CA ALA A 58 -3.77 7.07 17.32
C ALA A 58 -3.97 6.51 18.74
N LYS A 59 -5.12 5.90 19.03
CA LYS A 59 -5.40 5.24 20.32
C LYS A 59 -4.41 4.11 20.60
N LEU A 60 -4.08 3.30 19.59
CA LEU A 60 -3.09 2.22 19.71
C LEU A 60 -1.69 2.75 20.01
N ILE A 61 -1.29 3.86 19.37
CA ILE A 61 0.00 4.52 19.62
C ILE A 61 0.05 5.09 21.03
N ALA A 62 -0.99 5.81 21.45
CA ALA A 62 -1.08 6.37 22.80
C ALA A 62 -1.00 5.27 23.88
N MET A 63 -1.69 4.15 23.65
CA MET A 63 -1.62 2.98 24.53
C MET A 63 -0.20 2.43 24.63
N ARG A 64 0.50 2.28 23.50
CA ARG A 64 1.89 1.79 23.47
C ARG A 64 2.86 2.68 24.24
N LEU A 65 2.64 4.01 24.23
CA LEU A 65 3.47 4.98 24.93
C LEU A 65 3.18 5.04 26.44
N GLY A 66 2.00 4.58 26.87
CA GLY A 66 1.63 4.49 28.28
C GLY A 66 2.24 3.28 28.99
N SER A 67 1.99 3.19 30.29
CA SER A 67 2.43 2.05 31.11
C SER A 67 1.68 0.77 30.73
N PRO A 68 2.36 -0.39 30.69
CA PRO A 68 1.70 -1.67 30.50
C PRO A 68 0.75 -1.99 31.67
N PRO A 69 -0.28 -2.82 31.44
CA PRO A 69 -1.21 -3.23 32.49
C PRO A 69 -0.48 -3.99 33.60
N LYS A 70 -1.08 -3.97 34.80
CA LYS A 70 -0.54 -4.66 35.99
C LYS A 70 -0.23 -6.12 35.66
N GLY A 71 0.95 -6.58 36.08
CA GLY A 71 1.44 -7.93 35.82
C GLY A 71 2.31 -8.07 34.56
N PHE A 72 2.47 -7.01 33.76
CA PHE A 72 3.37 -7.01 32.60
C PHE A 72 4.47 -5.96 32.74
N ALA A 73 5.72 -6.36 32.51
CA ALA A 73 6.85 -5.42 32.51
C ALA A 73 6.88 -4.53 31.25
N ASN A 74 6.36 -5.02 30.12
CA ASN A 74 6.41 -4.35 28.83
C ASN A 74 5.17 -4.64 27.98
N TRP A 75 4.83 -3.71 27.09
CA TRP A 75 3.88 -3.98 26.02
C TRP A 75 4.45 -5.01 25.03
N THR A 76 3.74 -6.11 24.81
CA THR A 76 4.00 -7.02 23.67
C THR A 76 2.97 -6.79 22.57
N LEU A 77 3.27 -7.21 21.34
CA LEU A 77 2.32 -7.08 20.22
C LEU A 77 1.01 -7.85 20.47
N ARG A 78 1.11 -9.02 21.12
CA ARG A 78 -0.05 -9.82 21.51
C ARG A 78 -0.88 -9.12 22.59
N LEU A 79 -0.21 -8.53 23.59
CA LEU A 79 -0.88 -7.79 24.66
C LEU A 79 -1.61 -6.55 24.12
N LEU A 80 -0.99 -5.83 23.18
CA LEU A 80 -1.62 -4.71 22.49
C LEU A 80 -2.84 -5.17 21.67
N ALA A 81 -2.71 -6.23 20.90
CA ALA A 81 -3.83 -6.77 20.11
C ALA A 81 -5.02 -7.16 21.01
N GLN A 82 -4.76 -7.88 22.11
CA GLN A 82 -5.79 -8.25 23.09
C GLN A 82 -6.43 -7.02 23.72
N ARG A 83 -5.62 -6.02 24.12
CA ARG A 83 -6.12 -4.83 24.79
C ARG A 83 -6.97 -3.95 23.87
N VAL A 84 -6.61 -3.87 22.60
CA VAL A 84 -7.37 -3.12 21.58
C VAL A 84 -8.74 -3.76 21.34
N VAL A 85 -8.83 -5.09 21.33
CA VAL A 85 -10.13 -5.81 21.28
C VAL A 85 -10.92 -5.62 22.57
N GLN A 86 -10.28 -5.75 23.73
CA GLN A 86 -10.93 -5.61 25.04
C GLN A 86 -11.52 -4.22 25.27
N LEU A 87 -10.93 -3.18 24.67
CA LEU A 87 -11.43 -1.80 24.72
C LEU A 87 -12.43 -1.48 23.60
N GLU A 88 -12.91 -2.50 22.87
CA GLU A 88 -13.88 -2.38 21.77
C GLU A 88 -13.45 -1.38 20.69
N ILE A 89 -12.12 -1.25 20.49
CA ILE A 89 -11.58 -0.40 19.43
C ILE A 89 -11.78 -1.08 18.07
N VAL A 90 -11.64 -2.41 18.02
CA VAL A 90 -11.92 -3.27 16.84
C VAL A 90 -12.39 -4.65 17.30
N ASP A 91 -13.22 -5.31 16.48
CA ASP A 91 -13.74 -6.65 16.79
C ASP A 91 -12.65 -7.73 16.84
N SER A 92 -11.68 -7.64 15.93
CA SER A 92 -10.53 -8.55 15.91
C SER A 92 -9.32 -7.90 15.26
N ILE A 93 -8.13 -8.20 15.78
CA ILE A 93 -6.89 -7.71 15.20
C ILE A 93 -5.75 -8.71 15.40
N SER A 94 -4.97 -8.92 14.33
CA SER A 94 -3.76 -9.74 14.41
C SER A 94 -2.59 -8.94 15.02
N PRO A 95 -1.68 -9.59 15.77
CA PRO A 95 -0.44 -8.94 16.21
C PRO A 95 0.40 -8.37 15.06
N GLU A 96 0.30 -8.95 13.86
CA GLU A 96 0.96 -8.44 12.66
C GLU A 96 0.39 -7.11 12.15
N THR A 97 -0.93 -6.91 12.29
CA THR A 97 -1.55 -5.62 12.01
C THR A 97 -1.01 -4.55 12.97
N VAL A 98 -0.94 -4.86 14.27
CA VAL A 98 -0.35 -3.97 15.30
C VAL A 98 1.10 -3.63 14.95
N ARG A 99 1.92 -4.63 14.59
CA ARG A 99 3.31 -4.42 14.18
C ARG A 99 3.42 -3.51 12.96
N LYS A 100 2.60 -3.73 11.92
CA LYS A 100 2.61 -2.91 10.69
C LYS A 100 2.22 -1.46 10.99
N THR A 101 1.23 -1.25 11.85
CA THR A 101 0.81 0.08 12.30
C THR A 101 1.93 0.78 13.06
N LEU A 102 2.56 0.11 14.04
CA LEU A 102 3.65 0.69 14.83
C LEU A 102 4.96 0.88 14.04
N LYS A 103 5.24 0.03 13.03
CA LYS A 103 6.40 0.16 12.16
C LYS A 103 6.33 1.42 11.30
N LYS A 104 5.14 1.77 10.81
CA LYS A 104 4.95 3.03 10.06
C LYS A 104 5.27 4.26 10.93
N THR A 105 5.06 4.17 12.25
CA THR A 105 5.37 5.24 13.20
C THR A 105 6.85 5.30 13.59
N THR A 106 7.54 4.17 13.69
CA THR A 106 8.98 4.10 14.04
C THR A 106 9.93 4.26 12.85
N SER A 107 9.42 4.18 11.62
CA SER A 107 10.17 4.57 10.44
C SER A 107 10.37 6.09 10.44
N ARG A 108 11.53 6.56 10.95
CA ARG A 108 12.06 7.85 10.51
C ARG A 108 11.96 7.88 8.99
N ARG A 109 11.37 8.95 8.46
CA ARG A 109 11.18 9.20 7.04
C ARG A 109 12.58 9.32 6.43
N GLY A 110 13.16 8.20 6.00
CA GLY A 110 14.45 8.15 5.33
C GLY A 110 14.32 8.91 4.02
N LYS A 111 14.70 10.18 4.02
CA LYS A 111 15.04 10.89 2.78
C LYS A 111 16.32 10.23 2.28
N PHE A 112 16.22 9.36 1.28
CA PHE A 112 17.36 9.08 0.42
C PHE A 112 17.61 10.36 -0.39
N SER A 113 18.50 11.21 0.11
CA SER A 113 19.13 12.26 -0.66
C SER A 113 20.42 11.68 -1.20
N THR A 114 20.41 11.25 -2.46
CA THR A 114 21.65 11.02 -3.20
C THR A 114 22.09 12.38 -3.73
N GLY A 115 23.19 12.89 -3.18
CA GLY A 115 24.01 13.92 -3.79
C GLY A 115 25.33 13.30 -4.22
#